data_AF-A0A928HIN1-F1
#
_entry.id   AF-A0A928HIN1-F1
#
_cell.length_a   1.000
_cell.length_b   1.000
_cell.length_c   1.000
_cell.angle_alpha   90.00
_cell.angle_beta   90.00
_cell.angle_gamma   90.00
#
_symmetry.space_group_name_H-M   'P 1'
#
loop_
_entity.id
_entity.type
_entity.pdbx_description
1 polymer ?
#
loop_
_entity_poly.entity_id
_entity_poly.type
_entity_poly.pdbx_seq_one_letter_code
_entity_poly.pdbx_strand_id
1 'polypeptide(L)'
;MSVKNDKEFDAKLMNYDGDRYDIVVLASTWAKELKKKQEYKNQPHAVVIKVALDDILSGRVSKDEVLRISKENLEAELRAQEEARKEAERKAKEPMRL
;
A
#
# COMPACT_ATOMS: atom_id res chain seq x y z
N MET A 1 2.17 14.50 17.14
CA MET A 1 3.51 13.85 17.23
C MET A 1 4.45 14.81 17.94
N SER A 2 5.35 14.32 18.79
CA SER A 2 6.31 15.16 19.51
C SER A 2 7.49 15.49 18.60
N VAL A 3 8.00 16.73 18.66
CA VAL A 3 9.13 17.23 17.86
C VAL A 3 10.39 16.36 18.00
N LYS A 4 10.56 15.67 19.13
CA LYS A 4 11.67 14.72 19.33
C LYS A 4 11.58 13.49 18.42
N ASN A 5 10.39 12.91 18.27
CA ASN A 5 10.17 11.73 17.44
C ASN A 5 10.36 12.04 15.96
N ASP A 6 10.05 13.27 15.54
CA ASP A 6 10.24 13.71 14.16
C ASP A 6 11.73 13.81 13.82
N LYS A 7 12.57 14.36 14.72
CA LYS A 7 14.02 14.42 14.52
C LYS A 7 14.69 13.05 14.45
N GLU A 8 14.26 12.10 15.27
CA GLU A 8 14.79 10.73 15.23
C GLU A 8 14.41 10.01 13.94
N PHE A 9 13.18 10.20 13.47
CA PHE A 9 12.72 9.69 12.18
C PHE A 9 13.52 10.29 11.02
N ASP A 10 13.67 11.61 10.99
CA ASP A 10 14.42 12.31 9.95
C ASP A 10 15.87 11.84 9.91
N ALA A 11 16.51 11.64 11.07
CA ALA A 11 17.87 11.11 11.15
C ALA A 11 17.96 9.68 10.60
N LYS A 12 17.01 8.78 10.91
CA LYS A 12 16.99 7.42 10.37
C LYS A 12 16.83 7.39 8.85
N LEU A 13 15.97 8.26 8.32
CA LEU A 13 15.77 8.36 6.87
C LEU A 13 17.01 8.90 6.16
N MET A 14 17.67 9.91 6.75
CA MET A 14 18.83 10.56 6.15
C MET A 14 20.10 9.71 6.25
N ASN A 15 20.21 8.89 7.29
CA ASN A 15 21.32 7.95 7.50
C ASN A 15 21.05 6.54 6.94
N TYR A 16 20.01 6.37 6.14
CA TYR A 16 19.72 5.09 5.51
C TYR A 16 20.80 4.75 4.48
N ASP A 17 21.50 3.63 4.68
CA ASP A 17 22.63 3.21 3.85
C ASP A 17 22.23 2.70 2.44
N GLY A 18 20.94 2.50 2.19
CA GLY A 18 20.41 2.11 0.88
C GLY A 18 20.04 3.29 -0.02
N ASP A 19 19.51 2.99 -1.21
CA ASP A 19 19.01 4.03 -2.10
C ASP A 19 17.75 4.71 -1.51
N ARG A 20 17.84 6.03 -1.31
CA ARG A 20 16.78 6.86 -0.74
C ARG A 20 15.58 7.04 -1.66
N TYR A 21 15.73 6.86 -2.97
CA TYR A 21 14.60 6.85 -3.89
C TYR A 21 13.87 5.51 -3.84
N ASP A 22 14.61 4.41 -3.75
CA ASP A 22 14.03 3.07 -3.60
C ASP A 22 13.16 2.96 -2.34
N ILE A 23 13.63 3.50 -1.21
CA ILE A 23 12.85 3.43 0.04
C ILE A 23 11.55 4.26 -0.05
N VAL A 24 11.56 5.38 -0.78
CA VAL A 24 10.35 6.20 -0.98
C VAL A 24 9.34 5.47 -1.87
N VAL A 25 9.80 4.82 -2.94
CA VAL A 25 8.93 3.99 -3.81
C VAL A 25 8.37 2.80 -3.03
N LEU A 26 9.21 2.14 -2.24
CA LEU A 26 8.82 1.01 -1.40
C LEU A 26 7.80 1.41 -0.33
N ALA A 27 8.02 2.54 0.35
CA ALA A 27 7.08 3.07 1.32
C ALA A 27 5.76 3.51 0.68
N SER A 28 5.79 4.08 -0.52
CA SER A 28 4.58 4.41 -1.28
C SER A 28 3.78 3.16 -1.64
N THR A 29 4.48 2.09 -2.02
CA THR A 29 3.89 0.77 -2.29
C THR A 29 3.25 0.20 -1.04
N TRP A 30 3.97 0.22 0.09
CA TRP A 30 3.45 -0.28 1.36
C TRP A 30 2.27 0.57 1.89
N ALA A 31 2.33 1.89 1.74
CA ALA A 31 1.25 2.79 2.13
C ALA A 31 -0.06 2.51 1.37
N LYS A 32 0.02 2.12 0.08
CA LYS A 32 -1.16 1.67 -0.69
C LYS A 32 -1.83 0.47 -0.02
N GLU A 33 -1.04 -0.48 0.46
CA GLU A 33 -1.53 -1.68 1.14
C GLU A 33 -2.06 -1.36 2.55
N LEU A 34 -1.41 -0.47 3.29
CA LEU A 34 -1.91 0.01 4.59
C LEU A 34 -3.28 0.68 4.45
N LYS A 35 -3.50 1.50 3.40
CA LYS A 35 -4.79 2.19 3.14
C LYS A 35 -5.98 1.23 2.92
N LYS A 36 -5.74 -0.05 2.66
CA LYS A 36 -6.79 -1.08 2.57
C LYS A 36 -7.27 -1.53 3.95
N LYS A 37 -6.45 -1.38 4.98
CA LYS A 37 -6.82 -1.73 6.37
C LYS A 37 -7.70 -0.63 6.97
N GLN A 38 -8.68 -1.03 7.78
CA GLN A 38 -9.66 -0.10 8.35
C GLN A 38 -9.02 1.02 9.18
N GLU A 39 -7.95 0.71 9.91
CA GLU A 39 -7.20 1.66 10.74
C GLU A 39 -6.65 2.86 9.94
N TYR A 40 -6.20 2.63 8.70
CA TYR A 40 -5.54 3.66 7.89
C TYR A 40 -6.40 4.18 6.74
N LYS A 41 -7.53 3.52 6.43
CA LYS A 41 -8.40 3.84 5.29
C LYS A 41 -8.76 5.33 5.20
N ASN A 42 -9.05 5.96 6.33
CA ASN A 42 -9.46 7.37 6.38
C ASN A 42 -8.33 8.33 6.78
N GLN A 43 -7.12 7.82 7.00
CA GLN A 43 -5.97 8.66 7.36
C GLN A 43 -5.43 9.40 6.11
N PRO A 44 -4.89 10.63 6.28
CA PRO A 44 -4.22 11.35 5.20
C PRO A 44 -3.04 10.57 4.64
N HIS A 45 -2.80 10.66 3.32
CA HIS A 45 -1.72 9.92 2.66
C HIS A 45 -0.35 10.17 3.28
N ALA A 46 -0.03 11.43 3.61
CA ALA A 46 1.24 11.78 4.25
C ALA A 46 1.46 11.05 5.58
N VAL A 47 0.39 10.87 6.38
CA VAL A 47 0.45 10.13 7.65
C VAL A 47 0.75 8.65 7.39
N VAL A 48 0.05 8.04 6.42
CA VAL A 48 0.24 6.61 6.12
C VAL A 48 1.60 6.33 5.47
N ILE A 49 2.11 7.24 4.64
CA ILE A 49 3.46 7.14 4.08
C ILE A 49 4.51 7.20 5.19
N LYS A 50 4.33 8.06 6.21
CA LYS A 50 5.24 8.11 7.36
C LYS A 50 5.22 6.82 8.17
N VAL A 51 4.04 6.23 8.39
CA VAL A 51 3.91 4.91 9.02
C VAL A 51 4.64 3.85 8.20
N ALA A 52 4.46 3.86 6.88
CA ALA A 52 5.13 2.91 6.00
C ALA A 52 6.65 3.04 6.02
N LEU A 53 7.17 4.27 6.03
CA LEU A 53 8.60 4.55 6.18
C LEU A 53 9.12 4.05 7.54
N ASP A 54 8.39 4.28 8.63
CA ASP A 54 8.77 3.80 9.96
C ASP A 54 8.78 2.26 10.04
N ASP A 55 7.79 1.58 9.45
CA ASP A 55 7.76 0.11 9.38
C ASP A 55 8.99 -0.46 8.67
N ILE A 56 9.39 0.14 7.53
CA ILE A 56 10.55 -0.29 6.75
C ILE A 56 11.86 0.03 7.49
N LEU A 57 12.02 1.26 7.97
CA LEU A 57 13.24 1.72 8.66
C LEU A 57 13.46 1.01 10.00
N SER A 58 12.38 0.58 10.67
CA SER A 58 12.46 -0.21 11.91
C SER A 58 12.59 -1.71 11.67
N GLY A 59 12.55 -2.17 10.40
CA GLY A 59 12.61 -3.58 10.05
C GLY A 59 11.37 -4.39 10.42
N ARG A 60 10.23 -3.73 10.75
CA ARG A 60 8.93 -4.40 10.96
C ARG A 60 8.43 -5.06 9.68
N VAL A 61 8.79 -4.50 8.53
CA VAL A 61 8.49 -5.08 7.21
C VAL A 61 9.75 -5.04 6.35
N SER A 62 10.02 -6.14 5.65
CA SER A 62 11.15 -6.22 4.70
C SER A 62 10.74 -5.78 3.29
N LYS A 63 11.73 -5.44 2.45
CA LYS A 63 11.51 -5.15 1.03
C LYS A 63 10.77 -6.29 0.31
N ASP A 64 11.23 -7.52 0.52
CA ASP A 64 10.65 -8.69 -0.14
C ASP A 64 9.21 -8.93 0.30
N GLU A 65 8.90 -8.67 1.57
CA GLU A 65 7.55 -8.79 2.10
C GLU A 65 6.60 -7.75 1.50
N VAL A 66 7.01 -6.47 1.41
CA VAL A 66 6.21 -5.42 0.77
C VAL A 66 5.92 -5.77 -0.69
N LEU A 67 6.94 -6.19 -1.44
CA LEU A 67 6.79 -6.52 -2.87
C LEU A 67 5.90 -7.75 -3.06
N ARG A 68 6.05 -8.78 -2.22
CA ARG A 68 5.23 -9.99 -2.28
C ARG A 68 3.76 -9.66 -2.00
N ILE A 69 3.46 -8.95 -0.90
CA ILE A 69 2.08 -8.59 -0.54
C ILE A 69 1.46 -7.71 -1.61
N SER A 70 2.19 -6.70 -2.11
CA SER A 70 1.68 -5.82 -3.15
C SER A 70 1.35 -6.58 -4.44
N LYS A 71 2.18 -7.56 -4.82
CA LYS A 71 1.93 -8.40 -6.00
C LYS A 71 0.71 -9.28 -5.81
N GLU A 72 0.62 -10.00 -4.70
CA GLU A 72 -0.52 -10.88 -4.38
C GLU A 72 -1.83 -10.11 -4.39
N ASN A 73 -1.86 -8.92 -3.80
CA ASN A 73 -3.05 -8.08 -3.75
C ASN A 73 -3.41 -7.50 -5.14
N LEU A 74 -2.42 -7.12 -5.95
CA LEU A 74 -2.67 -6.67 -7.33
C LEU A 74 -3.27 -7.80 -8.18
N GLU A 75 -2.73 -9.02 -8.06
CA GLU A 75 -3.27 -10.18 -8.77
C GLU A 75 -4.70 -10.49 -8.35
N ALA A 76 -5.02 -10.37 -7.06
CA ALA A 76 -6.38 -10.55 -6.55
C ALA A 76 -7.35 -9.47 -7.07
N GLU A 77 -6.93 -8.20 -7.10
CA GLU A 77 -7.71 -7.09 -7.65
C GLU A 77 -8.03 -7.31 -9.14
N LEU A 78 -7.05 -7.72 -9.93
CA LEU A 78 -7.22 -7.99 -11.36
C LEU A 78 -8.18 -9.15 -11.61
N ARG A 79 -8.10 -10.23 -10.81
CA ARG A 79 -9.03 -11.36 -10.92
C ARG A 79 -10.46 -10.94 -10.59
N ALA A 80 -10.65 -10.20 -9.51
CA ALA A 80 -11.96 -9.70 -9.10
C ALA A 80 -12.56 -8.76 -10.17
N GLN A 81 -11.75 -7.89 -10.77
CA GLN A 81 -12.19 -7.00 -11.85
C GLN A 81 -12.62 -7.78 -13.10
N GLU A 82 -11.88 -8.83 -13.47
CA GLU A 82 -12.21 -9.67 -14.62
C GLU A 82 -13.51 -10.45 -14.41
N GLU A 83 -13.73 -10.99 -13.21
CA GLU A 83 -14.96 -11.68 -12.84
C GLU A 83 -16.16 -10.74 -12.86
N ALA A 84 -16.02 -9.54 -12.29
CA ALA A 84 -17.05 -8.51 -12.32
C ALA A 84 -17.41 -8.08 -13.74
N ARG A 85 -16.42 -7.97 -14.64
CA ARG A 85 -16.63 -7.67 -16.07
C ARG A 85 -17.44 -8.78 -16.75
N LYS A 86 -17.06 -10.04 -16.57
CA LYS A 86 -17.79 -11.19 -17.14
C LYS A 86 -19.23 -11.28 -16.62
N GLU A 87 -19.44 -11.02 -15.34
CA GLU A 87 -20.79 -11.03 -14.76
C GLU A 87 -21.65 -9.89 -15.32
N ALA A 88 -21.09 -8.69 -15.44
CA ALA A 88 -21.79 -7.54 -16.04
C ALA A 88 -22.18 -7.81 -17.51
N GLU A 89 -21.28 -8.42 -18.29
CA GLU A 89 -21.58 -8.84 -19.68
C GLU A 89 -22.67 -9.90 -19.75
N ARG A 90 -22.69 -10.87 -18.81
CA ARG A 90 -23.75 -11.88 -18.75
C ARG A 90 -25.11 -11.24 -18.43
N LYS A 91 -25.17 -10.38 -17.42
CA LYS A 91 -26.40 -9.65 -17.04
C LYS A 91 -26.91 -8.74 -18.16
N ALA A 92 -26.02 -8.15 -18.95
CA ALA A 92 -26.41 -7.32 -20.10
C ALA A 92 -26.93 -8.13 -21.30
N LYS A 93 -26.54 -9.41 -21.41
CA LYS A 93 -26.95 -10.32 -22.51
C LYS A 93 -28.16 -11.18 -22.17
N GLU A 94 -28.53 -11.32 -20.89
CA GLU A 94 -29.82 -11.89 -20.51
C GLU A 94 -30.92 -10.88 -20.87
N PRO A 95 -31.76 -11.14 -21.88
CA PRO A 95 -32.82 -10.21 -22.25
C PRO A 95 -33.76 -10.04 -21.06
N MET A 96 -34.22 -8.81 -20.81
CA MET A 96 -35.32 -8.53 -19.88
C MET A 96 -36.50 -9.43 -20.26
N ARG A 97 -36.62 -10.59 -19.59
CA ARG A 97 -37.83 -11.38 -19.57
C ARG A 97 -38.81 -10.61 -18.68
N LEU A 98 -39.47 -9.63 -19.30
CA LEU A 98 -40.77 -9.11 -18.87
C LEU A 98 -41.85 -10.08 -19.35
#